data_AF-F3BBW3-F1
#
_entry.id   AF-F3BBW3-F1
#
_cell.length_a   1.000
_cell.length_b   1.000
_cell.length_c   1.000
_cell.angle_alpha   90.00
_cell.angle_beta   90.00
_cell.angle_gamma   90.00
#
_symmetry.space_group_name_H-M   'P 1'
#
loop_
_entity.id
_entity.type
_entity.pdbx_description
1 polymer ?
#
loop_
_entity_poly.entity_id
_entity_poly.type
_entity_poly.pdbx_seq_one_letter_code
_entity_poly.pdbx_strand_id
1 'polypeptide(L)'
;MEKETILNELDELLIEGNSILSTKWTESMGIYTYVDEENYYSWRTKVLSFLKLFLSIESDYINVFSELSESSFSNANICVQTLQNIKEYIKKNYISIEQKNNIKIDEILDLIFTRFHKIARQLQSRYNHRDTLTIDDEYDVQDLLHALLQLYFDDIRAEEWTPSYAGKCARVDFLLKNEKIVIEVKKTRKGLTDKEIGDQLIVDIDRYKSHADCQKLICFVYDPEARIGNPIGIMKDLNTQHNGFVTVYIRPLI
;
A
#
# COMPACT_ATOMS: atom_id res chain seq x y z
N MET A 1 7.16 0.89 -9.47
CA MET A 1 8.03 0.73 -10.65
C MET A 1 7.46 -0.34 -11.57
N GLU A 2 7.40 -0.04 -12.87
CA GLU A 2 6.96 -1.02 -13.86
C GLU A 2 7.94 -2.21 -13.97
N LYS A 3 7.40 -3.40 -14.23
CA LYS A 3 8.17 -4.65 -14.34
C LYS A 3 9.32 -4.55 -15.35
N GLU A 4 9.08 -3.89 -16.48
CA GLU A 4 10.09 -3.71 -17.53
C GLU A 4 11.25 -2.82 -17.07
N THR A 5 10.97 -1.72 -16.37
CA THR A 5 11.99 -0.86 -15.76
C THR A 5 12.88 -1.65 -14.79
N ILE A 6 12.26 -2.50 -13.96
CA ILE A 6 13.01 -3.32 -13.00
C ILE A 6 13.93 -4.31 -13.70
N LEU A 7 13.42 -4.98 -14.74
CA LEU A 7 14.21 -5.96 -15.49
C LEU A 7 15.42 -5.31 -16.19
N ASN A 8 15.26 -4.11 -16.73
CA ASN A 8 16.36 -3.38 -17.39
C ASN A 8 17.45 -2.97 -16.38
N GLU A 9 17.08 -2.44 -15.22
CA GLU A 9 18.07 -2.08 -14.19
C GLU A 9 18.78 -3.33 -13.63
N LEU A 10 18.06 -4.45 -13.47
CA LEU A 10 18.68 -5.73 -13.07
C LEU A 10 19.72 -6.20 -14.11
N ASP A 11 19.50 -5.93 -15.40
CA ASP A 11 20.47 -6.22 -16.45
C ASP A 11 21.76 -5.39 -16.30
N GLU A 12 21.63 -4.09 -16.03
CA GLU A 12 22.78 -3.22 -15.80
C GLU A 12 23.58 -3.65 -14.56
N LEU A 13 22.89 -3.92 -13.45
CA LEU A 13 23.51 -4.39 -12.22
C LEU A 13 24.20 -5.75 -12.39
N LEU A 14 23.68 -6.63 -13.26
CA LEU A 14 24.34 -7.90 -13.60
C LEU A 14 25.62 -7.69 -14.42
N ILE A 15 25.62 -6.73 -15.35
CA ILE A 15 26.82 -6.38 -16.13
C ILE A 15 27.91 -5.85 -15.18
N GLU A 16 27.57 -4.93 -14.28
CA GLU A 16 28.48 -4.41 -13.25
C GLU A 16 29.03 -5.53 -12.36
N GLY A 17 28.15 -6.41 -11.86
CA GLY A 17 28.53 -7.54 -11.01
C GLY A 17 29.50 -8.50 -11.69
N ASN A 18 29.28 -8.83 -12.97
CA ASN A 18 30.19 -9.66 -13.75
C ASN A 18 31.54 -8.97 -13.99
N SER A 19 31.57 -7.65 -14.16
CA SER A 19 32.81 -6.88 -14.23
C SER A 19 33.60 -6.99 -12.93
N ILE A 20 32.94 -6.93 -11.77
CA ILE A 20 33.59 -7.13 -10.47
C ILE A 20 34.19 -8.52 -10.34
N LEU A 21 33.48 -9.58 -10.77
CA LEU A 21 34.05 -10.94 -10.77
C LEU A 21 35.31 -11.07 -11.62
N SER A 22 35.47 -10.24 -12.65
CA SER A 22 36.68 -10.22 -13.49
C SER A 22 37.91 -9.60 -12.79
N THR A 23 37.71 -8.83 -11.72
CA THR A 23 38.79 -8.24 -10.90
C THR A 23 39.44 -9.25 -9.94
N LYS A 24 39.07 -10.53 -10.07
CA LYS A 24 39.52 -11.57 -9.14
C LYS A 24 41.05 -11.63 -9.04
N TRP A 25 41.53 -11.79 -7.81
CA TRP A 25 42.94 -12.00 -7.52
C TRP A 25 43.08 -12.98 -6.36
N THR A 26 44.22 -13.65 -6.29
CA THR A 26 44.51 -14.66 -5.27
C THR A 26 45.71 -14.20 -4.45
N GLU A 27 45.60 -14.31 -3.12
CA GLU A 27 46.69 -13.98 -2.21
C GLU A 27 47.94 -14.83 -2.48
N SER A 28 49.09 -14.35 -2.01
CA SER A 28 50.40 -14.99 -2.26
C SER A 28 50.50 -16.44 -1.78
N MET A 29 49.70 -16.85 -0.81
CA MET A 29 49.64 -18.24 -0.33
C MET A 29 48.68 -19.13 -1.14
N GLY A 30 47.89 -18.57 -2.05
CA GLY A 30 47.00 -19.34 -2.93
C GLY A 30 45.69 -19.82 -2.29
N ILE A 31 45.45 -19.48 -1.01
CA ILE A 31 44.37 -20.06 -0.21
C ILE A 31 43.05 -19.31 -0.40
N TYR A 32 43.10 -17.99 -0.53
CA TYR A 32 41.93 -17.12 -0.61
C TYR A 32 41.92 -16.33 -1.92
N THR A 33 40.74 -16.23 -2.52
CA THR A 33 40.49 -15.46 -3.74
C THR A 33 39.49 -14.36 -3.43
N TYR A 34 39.82 -13.14 -3.82
CA TYR A 34 39.04 -11.93 -3.58
C TYR A 34 38.73 -11.25 -4.90
N VAL A 35 37.77 -10.32 -4.87
CA VAL A 35 37.54 -9.32 -5.91
C VAL A 35 38.01 -7.96 -5.40
N ASP A 36 37.98 -6.95 -6.26
CA ASP A 36 38.19 -5.57 -5.85
C ASP A 36 37.15 -5.16 -4.78
N GLU A 37 37.65 -4.81 -3.60
CA GLU A 37 36.81 -4.59 -2.41
C GLU A 37 35.93 -3.34 -2.53
N GLU A 38 36.48 -2.25 -3.03
CA GLU A 38 35.76 -0.97 -3.17
C GLU A 38 34.63 -1.10 -4.20
N ASN A 39 34.93 -1.71 -5.35
CA ASN A 39 33.94 -1.96 -6.39
C ASN A 39 32.86 -2.94 -5.90
N TYR A 40 33.22 -3.99 -5.18
CA TYR A 40 32.26 -4.93 -4.61
C TYR A 40 31.33 -4.25 -3.60
N TYR A 41 31.88 -3.48 -2.66
CA TYR A 41 31.09 -2.78 -1.65
C TYR A 41 30.12 -1.78 -2.29
N SER A 42 30.60 -0.99 -3.25
CA SER A 42 29.80 0.00 -3.96
C SER A 42 28.64 -0.65 -4.72
N TRP A 43 28.94 -1.66 -5.53
CA TRP A 43 27.93 -2.40 -6.28
C TRP A 43 26.91 -3.10 -5.38
N ARG A 44 27.37 -3.81 -4.34
CA ARG A 44 26.48 -4.49 -3.38
C ARG A 44 25.52 -3.51 -2.73
N THR A 45 26.00 -2.32 -2.37
CA THR A 45 25.18 -1.25 -1.78
C THR A 45 24.15 -0.71 -2.78
N LYS A 46 24.54 -0.54 -4.05
CA LYS A 46 23.63 -0.17 -5.15
C LYS A 46 22.53 -1.22 -5.33
N VAL A 47 22.89 -2.51 -5.40
CA VAL A 47 21.94 -3.63 -5.50
C VAL A 47 20.97 -3.65 -4.32
N LEU A 48 21.47 -3.55 -3.07
CA LEU A 48 20.63 -3.52 -1.87
C LEU A 48 19.63 -2.37 -1.90
N SER A 49 20.07 -1.18 -2.30
CA SER A 49 19.22 0.01 -2.36
C SER A 49 18.11 -0.17 -3.40
N PHE A 50 18.46 -0.71 -4.57
CA PHE A 50 17.51 -0.96 -5.64
C PHE A 50 16.49 -2.05 -5.30
N LEU A 51 16.93 -3.20 -4.81
CA LEU A 51 16.04 -4.32 -4.48
C LEU A 51 15.03 -3.95 -3.38
N LYS A 52 15.42 -3.11 -2.41
CA LYS A 52 14.53 -2.62 -1.34
C LYS A 52 13.38 -1.74 -1.84
N LEU A 53 13.41 -1.27 -3.09
CA LEU A 53 12.30 -0.51 -3.67
C LEU A 53 11.07 -1.36 -3.94
N PHE A 54 11.23 -2.69 -4.09
CA PHE A 54 10.14 -3.60 -4.47
C PHE A 54 10.16 -4.95 -3.74
N LEU A 55 11.25 -5.31 -3.05
CA LEU A 55 11.33 -6.49 -2.19
C LEU A 55 11.25 -6.11 -0.71
N SER A 56 10.71 -7.04 0.08
CA SER A 56 10.73 -6.95 1.54
C SER A 56 12.15 -6.92 2.09
N ILE A 57 12.39 -6.08 3.10
CA ILE A 57 13.64 -6.10 3.88
C ILE A 57 13.90 -7.48 4.48
N GLU A 58 12.84 -8.19 4.89
CA GLU A 58 12.91 -9.55 5.43
C GLU A 58 13.04 -10.68 4.38
N SER A 59 13.17 -10.35 3.08
CA SER A 59 13.27 -11.41 2.07
C SER A 59 14.63 -12.10 2.13
N ASP A 60 14.64 -13.43 1.95
CA ASP A 60 15.87 -14.22 1.87
C ASP A 60 16.85 -13.66 0.82
N TYR A 61 16.32 -13.10 -0.27
CA TYR A 61 17.11 -12.40 -1.28
C TYR A 61 17.88 -11.20 -0.73
N ILE A 62 17.24 -10.33 0.05
CA ILE A 62 17.88 -9.16 0.66
C ILE A 62 18.90 -9.58 1.72
N ASN A 63 18.62 -10.65 2.46
CA ASN A 63 19.52 -11.17 3.47
C ASN A 63 20.85 -11.64 2.86
N VAL A 64 20.83 -12.31 1.69
CA VAL A 64 22.05 -12.71 0.98
C VAL A 64 22.99 -11.52 0.76
N PHE A 65 22.50 -10.41 0.22
CA PHE A 65 23.35 -9.23 -0.03
C PHE A 65 23.74 -8.52 1.27
N SER A 66 22.93 -8.63 2.33
CA SER A 66 23.22 -7.99 3.62
C SER A 66 24.32 -8.72 4.38
N GLU A 67 24.29 -10.05 4.39
CA GLU A 67 25.21 -10.93 5.11
C GLU A 67 26.56 -11.06 4.40
N LEU A 68 26.55 -11.20 3.07
CA LEU A 68 27.77 -11.34 2.27
C LEU A 68 28.41 -9.97 2.04
N SER A 69 29.07 -9.43 3.07
CA SER A 69 29.70 -8.12 3.04
C SER A 69 31.19 -8.15 2.66
N GLU A 70 31.86 -9.29 2.89
CA GLU A 70 33.28 -9.47 2.56
C GLU A 70 33.51 -9.69 1.06
N SER A 71 34.57 -9.10 0.52
CA SER A 71 34.96 -9.14 -0.91
C SER A 71 35.57 -10.46 -1.39
N SER A 72 35.26 -11.57 -0.72
CA SER A 72 35.69 -12.88 -1.21
C SER A 72 35.03 -13.16 -2.57
N PHE A 73 35.77 -13.79 -3.48
CA PHE A 73 35.25 -14.13 -4.81
C PHE A 73 34.01 -15.02 -4.70
N SER A 74 33.97 -15.91 -3.70
CA SER A 74 32.80 -16.75 -3.41
C SER A 74 31.56 -15.90 -3.08
N ASN A 75 31.69 -14.93 -2.18
CA ASN A 75 30.59 -14.04 -1.80
C ASN A 75 30.11 -13.23 -2.98
N ALA A 76 31.02 -12.60 -3.72
CA ALA A 76 30.70 -11.82 -4.90
C ALA A 76 29.95 -12.67 -5.94
N ASN A 77 30.41 -13.90 -6.19
CA ASN A 77 29.78 -14.81 -7.12
C ASN A 77 28.37 -15.23 -6.66
N ILE A 78 28.17 -15.50 -5.37
CA ILE A 78 26.83 -15.80 -4.81
C ILE A 78 25.89 -14.62 -4.99
N CYS A 79 26.34 -13.38 -4.74
CA CYS A 79 25.54 -12.18 -4.95
C CYS A 79 25.12 -12.03 -6.43
N VAL A 80 26.04 -12.21 -7.38
CA VAL A 80 25.74 -12.12 -8.82
C VAL A 80 24.74 -13.21 -9.25
N GLN A 81 24.94 -14.45 -8.80
CA GLN A 81 24.01 -15.55 -9.09
C GLN A 81 22.62 -15.30 -8.48
N THR A 82 22.57 -14.76 -7.27
CA THR A 82 21.32 -14.39 -6.61
C THR A 82 20.58 -13.32 -7.40
N LEU A 83 21.29 -12.28 -7.87
CA LEU A 83 20.70 -11.24 -8.70
C LEU A 83 20.14 -11.80 -10.02
N GLN A 84 20.86 -12.74 -10.64
CA GLN A 84 20.41 -13.42 -11.85
C GLN A 84 19.14 -14.25 -11.59
N ASN A 85 19.08 -14.94 -10.46
CA ASN A 85 17.90 -15.71 -10.05
C ASN A 85 16.69 -14.81 -9.81
N ILE A 86 16.86 -13.69 -9.10
CA ILE A 86 15.79 -12.69 -8.88
C ILE A 86 15.21 -12.22 -10.22
N LYS A 87 16.07 -11.87 -11.18
CA LYS A 87 15.63 -11.47 -12.53
C LYS A 87 14.80 -12.55 -13.22
N GLU A 88 15.25 -13.81 -13.19
CA GLU A 88 14.53 -14.92 -13.80
C GLU A 88 13.20 -15.22 -13.09
N TYR A 89 13.17 -15.11 -11.76
CA TYR A 89 11.96 -15.29 -10.96
C TYR A 89 10.92 -14.19 -11.21
N ILE A 90 11.37 -12.95 -11.40
CA ILE A 90 10.51 -11.84 -11.85
C ILE A 90 9.93 -12.14 -13.23
N LYS A 91 10.75 -12.57 -14.20
CA LYS A 91 10.26 -12.90 -15.55
C LYS A 91 9.16 -13.96 -15.49
N LYS A 92 9.38 -15.00 -14.68
CA LYS A 92 8.45 -16.12 -14.44
C LYS A 92 7.27 -15.78 -13.52
N ASN A 93 7.19 -14.55 -13.00
CA ASN A 93 6.18 -14.11 -12.03
C ASN A 93 6.18 -14.92 -10.72
N TYR A 94 7.33 -15.46 -10.30
CA TYR A 94 7.49 -16.06 -8.96
C TYR A 94 7.73 -14.99 -7.89
N ILE A 95 8.21 -13.81 -8.31
CA ILE A 95 8.32 -12.61 -7.49
C ILE A 95 7.32 -11.58 -8.03
N SER A 96 6.34 -11.22 -7.22
CA SER A 96 5.39 -10.13 -7.53
C SER A 96 6.03 -8.78 -7.21
N ILE A 97 6.19 -7.95 -8.24
CA ILE A 97 6.94 -6.68 -8.18
C ILE A 97 6.22 -5.53 -7.48
N GLU A 98 4.90 -5.52 -7.44
CA GLU A 98 4.14 -4.43 -6.82
C GLU A 98 2.90 -4.97 -6.15
N GLN A 99 3.09 -5.61 -5.00
CA GLN A 99 1.96 -6.02 -4.17
C GLN A 99 2.20 -5.84 -2.68
N LYS A 100 3.45 -5.77 -2.18
CA LYS A 100 3.67 -5.79 -0.73
C LYS A 100 3.20 -4.53 0.00
N ASN A 101 3.33 -3.34 -0.60
CA ASN A 101 2.83 -2.10 0.02
C ASN A 101 1.31 -1.95 -0.14
N ASN A 102 0.75 -2.17 -1.34
CA ASN A 102 -0.70 -2.04 -1.56
C ASN A 102 -1.51 -3.12 -0.82
N ILE A 103 -1.07 -4.39 -0.81
CA ILE A 103 -1.73 -5.44 -0.04
C ILE A 103 -1.70 -5.08 1.45
N LYS A 104 -0.57 -4.57 1.96
CA LYS A 104 -0.48 -4.14 3.36
C LYS A 104 -1.38 -2.94 3.67
N ILE A 105 -1.48 -1.96 2.77
CA ILE A 105 -2.37 -0.79 2.94
C ILE A 105 -3.84 -1.24 2.94
N ASP A 106 -4.22 -2.10 1.99
CA ASP A 106 -5.59 -2.63 1.90
C ASP A 106 -5.96 -3.47 3.12
N GLU A 107 -5.02 -4.28 3.63
CA GLU A 107 -5.18 -5.03 4.88
C GLU A 107 -5.31 -4.10 6.09
N ILE A 108 -4.54 -3.02 6.17
CA ILE A 108 -4.64 -2.01 7.23
C ILE A 108 -6.01 -1.33 7.18
N LEU A 109 -6.44 -0.87 6.00
CA LEU A 109 -7.72 -0.20 5.81
C LEU A 109 -8.89 -1.15 6.12
N ASP A 110 -8.87 -2.40 5.63
CA ASP A 110 -9.88 -3.40 5.98
C ASP A 110 -9.93 -3.66 7.50
N LEU A 111 -8.77 -3.75 8.15
CA LEU A 111 -8.69 -3.91 9.60
C LEU A 111 -9.33 -2.71 10.32
N ILE A 112 -9.00 -1.47 9.92
CA ILE A 112 -9.57 -0.25 10.50
C ILE A 112 -11.10 -0.27 10.35
N PHE A 113 -11.62 -0.43 9.13
CA PHE A 113 -13.06 -0.38 8.86
C PHE A 113 -13.82 -1.52 9.55
N THR A 114 -13.26 -2.73 9.56
CA THR A 114 -13.87 -3.89 10.22
C THR A 114 -13.86 -3.76 11.75
N ARG A 115 -12.88 -3.07 12.33
CA ARG A 115 -12.81 -2.81 13.78
C ARG A 115 -13.49 -1.51 14.21
N PHE A 116 -13.82 -0.62 13.27
CA PHE A 116 -14.38 0.70 13.52
C PHE A 116 -15.57 0.66 14.51
N HIS A 117 -16.59 -0.15 14.22
CA HIS A 117 -17.79 -0.24 15.07
C HIS A 117 -17.47 -0.72 16.50
N LYS A 118 -16.50 -1.64 16.66
CA LYS A 118 -16.08 -2.12 17.98
C LYS A 118 -15.46 -0.98 18.80
N ILE A 119 -14.64 -0.15 18.16
CA ILE A 119 -14.00 1.00 18.80
C ILE A 119 -15.04 2.07 19.14
N ALA A 120 -15.93 2.40 18.20
CA ALA A 120 -17.04 3.32 18.42
C ALA A 120 -17.88 2.93 19.65
N ARG A 121 -18.26 1.65 19.76
CA ARG A 121 -18.98 1.14 20.94
C ARG A 121 -18.16 1.21 22.23
N GLN A 122 -16.86 0.97 22.16
CA GLN A 122 -15.98 1.06 23.33
C GLN A 122 -15.89 2.50 23.86
N LEU A 123 -15.87 3.50 22.97
CA LEU A 123 -15.86 4.92 23.36
C LEU A 123 -17.12 5.33 24.12
N GLN A 124 -18.25 4.66 23.88
CA GLN A 124 -19.51 4.86 24.62
C GLN A 124 -19.47 4.26 26.03
N SER A 125 -18.59 3.29 26.29
CA SER A 125 -18.45 2.64 27.61
C SER A 125 -17.46 3.42 28.49
N ARG A 126 -17.92 4.54 29.06
CA ARG A 126 -17.10 5.40 29.92
C ARG A 126 -17.40 5.19 31.40
N TYR A 127 -16.34 5.25 32.21
CA TYR A 127 -16.49 5.29 33.66
C TYR A 127 -17.28 6.54 34.09
N ASN A 128 -18.23 6.35 35.01
CA ASN A 128 -19.01 7.42 35.63
C ASN A 128 -19.78 8.33 34.65
N HIS A 129 -20.32 7.77 33.56
CA HIS A 129 -21.17 8.48 32.58
C HIS A 129 -20.54 9.77 32.03
N ARG A 130 -19.22 9.76 31.83
CA ARG A 130 -18.51 10.92 31.26
C ARG A 130 -18.83 11.09 29.78
N ASP A 131 -18.85 12.34 29.35
CA ASP A 131 -19.00 12.71 27.94
C ASP A 131 -17.90 12.10 27.07
N THR A 132 -18.26 11.78 25.83
CA THR A 132 -17.43 11.06 24.86
C THR A 132 -17.84 11.43 23.44
N LEU A 133 -17.06 10.98 22.46
CA LEU A 133 -17.44 11.08 21.06
C LEU A 133 -18.62 10.14 20.77
N THR A 134 -19.77 10.73 20.46
CA THR A 134 -20.97 10.02 19.98
C THR A 134 -21.03 10.12 18.47
N ILE A 135 -21.38 9.02 17.80
CA ILE A 135 -21.43 8.97 16.34
C ILE A 135 -22.87 9.12 15.89
N ASP A 136 -23.29 10.36 15.68
CA ASP A 136 -24.63 10.72 15.27
C ASP A 136 -24.72 10.91 13.75
N ASP A 137 -23.71 11.53 13.15
CA ASP A 137 -23.66 11.81 11.71
C ASP A 137 -22.34 11.40 11.01
N GLU A 138 -22.20 11.82 9.74
CA GLU A 138 -21.04 11.52 8.88
C GLU A 138 -19.75 12.17 9.39
N TYR A 139 -19.82 13.37 9.96
CA TYR A 139 -18.66 14.08 10.48
C TYR A 139 -18.12 13.41 11.73
N ASP A 140 -18.99 12.87 12.60
CA ASP A 140 -18.52 12.09 13.76
C ASP A 140 -17.81 10.79 13.34
N VAL A 141 -18.25 10.18 12.23
CA VAL A 141 -17.53 9.02 11.64
C VAL A 141 -16.16 9.45 11.15
N GLN A 142 -16.09 10.60 10.46
CA GLN A 142 -14.83 11.18 9.98
C GLN A 142 -13.88 11.46 11.13
N ASP A 143 -14.34 12.06 12.22
CA ASP A 143 -13.50 12.38 13.40
C ASP A 143 -12.85 11.13 14.00
N LEU A 144 -13.64 10.08 14.23
CA LEU A 144 -13.08 8.81 14.73
C LEU A 144 -12.17 8.16 13.70
N LEU A 145 -12.56 8.14 12.43
CA LEU A 145 -11.79 7.48 11.37
C LEU A 145 -10.44 8.17 11.19
N HIS A 146 -10.40 9.49 11.20
CA HIS A 146 -9.17 10.27 11.10
C HIS A 146 -8.20 9.89 12.20
N ALA A 147 -8.66 9.81 13.45
CA ALA A 147 -7.82 9.41 14.58
C ALA A 147 -7.25 7.98 14.40
N LEU A 148 -7.99 7.07 13.78
CA LEU A 148 -7.52 5.69 13.52
C LEU A 148 -6.54 5.62 12.34
N LEU A 149 -6.74 6.43 11.30
CA LEU A 149 -5.83 6.51 10.15
C LEU A 149 -4.44 7.05 10.58
N GLN A 150 -4.39 7.99 11.53
CA GLN A 150 -3.15 8.56 12.07
C GLN A 150 -2.22 7.50 12.70
N LEU A 151 -2.71 6.30 13.01
CA LEU A 151 -1.87 5.19 13.49
C LEU A 151 -0.96 4.60 12.41
N TYR A 152 -1.30 4.78 11.12
CA TYR A 152 -0.68 4.05 10.01
C TYR A 152 -0.23 4.93 8.84
N PHE A 153 -0.73 6.17 8.73
CA PHE A 153 -0.48 7.05 7.59
C PHE A 153 0.04 8.41 8.06
N ASP A 154 1.10 8.89 7.40
CA ASP A 154 1.82 10.11 7.80
C ASP A 154 1.24 11.41 7.19
N ASP A 155 0.76 11.39 5.93
CA ASP A 155 0.19 12.56 5.23
C ASP A 155 -1.30 12.30 4.90
N ILE A 156 -2.15 12.59 5.89
CA ILE A 156 -3.62 12.54 5.77
C ILE A 156 -4.14 13.95 5.60
N ARG A 157 -4.66 14.26 4.42
CA ARG A 157 -5.27 15.56 4.13
C ARG A 157 -6.77 15.44 4.27
N ALA A 158 -7.26 15.86 5.43
CA ALA A 158 -8.69 16.04 5.61
C ALA A 158 -9.15 17.23 4.76
N GLU A 159 -10.30 17.09 4.12
CA GLU A 159 -11.04 18.24 3.60
C GLU A 159 -10.34 19.03 2.47
N GLU A 160 -9.51 18.37 1.66
CA GLU A 160 -8.81 19.02 0.54
C GLU A 160 -9.77 19.36 -0.61
N TRP A 161 -9.59 20.55 -1.19
CA TRP A 161 -10.39 20.97 -2.34
C TRP A 161 -9.91 20.28 -3.61
N THR A 162 -10.82 19.61 -4.29
CA THR A 162 -10.55 19.04 -5.62
C THR A 162 -10.63 20.09 -6.73
N PRO A 163 -9.87 19.94 -7.83
CA PRO A 163 -10.08 20.71 -9.04
C PRO A 163 -11.54 20.59 -9.50
N SER A 164 -12.12 21.67 -10.04
CA SER A 164 -13.55 21.70 -10.36
C SER A 164 -13.97 20.57 -11.30
N TYR A 165 -14.89 19.71 -10.87
CA TYR A 165 -15.58 18.74 -11.73
C TYR A 165 -16.98 19.29 -12.06
N ALA A 166 -17.30 19.38 -13.36
CA ALA A 166 -18.58 19.93 -13.83
C ALA A 166 -18.98 21.28 -13.20
N GLY A 167 -17.99 22.16 -12.94
CA GLY A 167 -18.20 23.48 -12.35
C GLY A 167 -18.44 23.50 -10.84
N LYS A 168 -18.28 22.37 -10.13
CA LYS A 168 -18.37 22.28 -8.67
C LYS A 168 -17.02 21.82 -8.10
N CYS A 169 -16.44 22.61 -7.20
CA CYS A 169 -15.37 22.11 -6.34
C CYS A 169 -16.00 21.24 -5.26
N ALA A 170 -15.55 19.98 -5.18
CA ALA A 170 -15.94 19.09 -4.09
C ALA A 170 -14.78 18.95 -3.11
N ARG A 171 -15.13 18.77 -1.85
CA ARG A 171 -14.20 18.51 -0.76
C ARG A 171 -14.13 16.99 -0.58
N VAL A 172 -12.93 16.42 -0.64
CA VAL A 172 -12.73 15.02 -0.23
C VAL A 172 -12.80 14.92 1.27
N ASP A 173 -13.31 13.80 1.80
CA ASP A 173 -13.27 13.59 3.25
C ASP A 173 -11.81 13.37 3.68
N PHE A 174 -11.11 12.40 3.08
CA PHE A 174 -9.67 12.20 3.29
C PHE A 174 -8.92 11.88 2.00
N LEU A 175 -7.75 12.50 1.82
CA LEU A 175 -6.72 12.05 0.89
C LEU A 175 -5.51 11.53 1.67
N LEU A 176 -5.21 10.25 1.51
CA LEU A 176 -3.94 9.64 1.92
C LEU A 176 -2.91 9.96 0.82
N LYS A 177 -2.12 11.01 1.02
CA LYS A 177 -1.39 11.67 -0.07
C LYS A 177 -0.29 10.80 -0.66
N ASN A 178 0.47 10.10 0.19
CA ASN A 178 1.58 9.27 -0.24
C ASN A 178 1.08 8.02 -0.97
N GLU A 179 -0.07 7.51 -0.54
CA GLU A 179 -0.71 6.30 -1.03
C GLU A 179 -1.60 6.58 -2.26
N LYS A 180 -1.91 7.86 -2.52
CA LYS A 180 -2.84 8.30 -3.58
C LYS A 180 -4.21 7.65 -3.46
N ILE A 181 -4.69 7.52 -2.22
CA ILE A 181 -5.97 6.93 -1.88
C ILE A 181 -6.91 8.01 -1.37
N VAL A 182 -8.07 8.16 -2.01
CA VAL A 182 -9.17 8.97 -1.48
C VAL A 182 -10.08 8.06 -0.66
N ILE A 183 -10.47 8.50 0.53
CA ILE A 183 -11.49 7.85 1.34
C ILE A 183 -12.70 8.78 1.39
N GLU A 184 -13.85 8.26 0.94
CA GLU A 184 -15.16 8.90 1.04
C GLU A 184 -15.97 8.18 2.13
N VAL A 185 -16.56 8.94 3.04
CA VAL A 185 -17.24 8.45 4.24
C VAL A 185 -18.73 8.75 4.15
N LYS A 186 -19.56 7.74 4.42
CA LYS A 186 -21.01 7.90 4.58
C LYS A 186 -21.46 7.28 5.90
N LYS A 187 -22.53 7.81 6.49
CA LYS A 187 -23.23 7.18 7.62
C LYS A 187 -24.68 7.02 7.26
N THR A 188 -25.23 5.82 7.47
CA THR A 188 -26.65 5.61 7.24
C THR A 188 -27.49 6.43 8.22
N ARG A 189 -28.65 6.89 7.74
CA ARG A 189 -29.63 7.64 8.52
C ARG A 189 -31.03 7.33 8.01
N LYS A 190 -32.05 7.83 8.71
CA LYS A 190 -33.43 7.69 8.26
C LYS A 190 -33.58 8.36 6.88
N GLY A 191 -34.02 7.59 5.88
CA GLY A 191 -34.15 8.07 4.50
C GLY A 191 -32.84 8.09 3.70
N LEU A 192 -31.85 7.30 4.12
CA LEU A 192 -30.66 6.98 3.32
C LEU A 192 -30.58 5.45 3.18
N THR A 193 -31.38 4.93 2.25
CA THR A 193 -31.61 3.51 1.95
C THR A 193 -30.60 2.95 0.94
N ASP A 194 -30.65 1.64 0.68
CA ASP A 194 -29.81 0.92 -0.29
C ASP A 194 -29.63 1.69 -1.62
N LYS A 195 -30.74 2.17 -2.18
CA LYS A 195 -30.74 2.90 -3.46
C LYS A 195 -30.04 4.25 -3.35
N GLU A 196 -30.36 5.01 -2.31
CA GLU A 196 -29.83 6.36 -2.12
C GLU A 196 -28.33 6.35 -1.82
N ILE A 197 -27.85 5.35 -1.07
CA ILE A 197 -26.41 5.11 -0.89
C ILE A 197 -25.75 4.77 -2.22
N GLY A 198 -26.32 3.83 -2.99
CA GLY A 198 -25.77 3.45 -4.29
C GLY A 198 -25.66 4.63 -5.26
N ASP A 199 -26.72 5.43 -5.38
CA ASP A 199 -26.77 6.61 -6.24
C ASP A 199 -25.71 7.66 -5.84
N GLN A 200 -25.52 7.89 -4.54
CA GLN A 200 -24.47 8.80 -4.05
C GLN A 200 -23.07 8.26 -4.33
N LEU A 201 -22.82 6.98 -4.06
CA LEU A 201 -21.52 6.36 -4.29
C LEU A 201 -21.13 6.40 -5.78
N ILE A 202 -22.08 6.19 -6.70
CA ILE A 202 -21.82 6.29 -8.14
C ILE A 202 -21.36 7.70 -8.53
N VAL A 203 -22.01 8.73 -7.98
CA VAL A 203 -21.63 10.13 -8.23
C VAL A 203 -20.23 10.43 -7.71
N ASP A 204 -19.90 9.93 -6.52
CA ASP A 204 -18.57 10.13 -5.93
C ASP A 204 -17.48 9.36 -6.72
N ILE A 205 -17.78 8.12 -7.14
CA ILE A 205 -16.88 7.32 -8.01
C ILE A 205 -16.56 8.06 -9.32
N ASP A 206 -17.58 8.57 -10.02
CA ASP A 206 -17.38 9.27 -11.29
C ASP A 206 -16.56 10.55 -11.11
N ARG A 207 -16.81 11.28 -10.02
CA ARG A 207 -16.05 12.50 -9.68
C ARG A 207 -14.56 12.20 -9.51
N TYR A 208 -14.20 11.19 -8.71
CA TYR A 208 -12.81 10.94 -8.34
C TYR A 208 -12.00 10.20 -9.39
N LYS A 209 -12.63 9.54 -10.37
CA LYS A 209 -11.92 8.96 -11.53
C LYS A 209 -11.05 9.98 -12.27
N SER A 210 -11.41 11.25 -12.23
CA SER A 210 -10.70 12.33 -12.92
C SER A 210 -9.67 13.06 -12.05
N HIS A 211 -9.52 12.67 -10.78
CA HIS A 211 -8.66 13.38 -9.84
C HIS A 211 -7.19 12.92 -9.96
N ALA A 212 -6.28 13.86 -10.24
CA ALA A 212 -4.88 13.55 -10.56
C ALA A 212 -4.12 12.78 -9.46
N ASP A 213 -4.51 13.01 -8.20
CA ASP A 213 -3.91 12.34 -7.03
C ASP A 213 -4.78 11.18 -6.46
N CYS A 214 -5.80 10.74 -7.19
CA CYS A 214 -6.62 9.59 -6.80
C CYS A 214 -6.32 8.39 -7.71
N GLN A 215 -5.46 7.47 -7.24
CA GLN A 215 -5.24 6.18 -7.91
C GLN A 215 -6.21 5.11 -7.43
N LYS A 216 -6.75 5.27 -6.21
CA LYS A 216 -7.75 4.37 -5.63
C LYS A 216 -8.77 5.17 -4.81
N LEU A 217 -10.04 4.81 -4.94
CA LEU A 217 -11.13 5.33 -4.13
C LEU A 217 -11.64 4.26 -3.16
N ILE A 218 -11.72 4.62 -1.90
CA ILE A 218 -12.31 3.81 -0.84
C ILE A 218 -13.60 4.47 -0.39
N CYS A 219 -14.70 3.75 -0.45
CA CYS A 219 -15.98 4.23 0.07
C CYS A 219 -16.30 3.49 1.37
N PHE A 220 -16.25 4.18 2.51
CA PHE A 220 -16.59 3.62 3.80
C PHE A 220 -17.99 4.07 4.25
N VAL A 221 -18.93 3.13 4.30
CA VAL A 221 -20.30 3.35 4.76
C VAL A 221 -20.46 2.74 6.15
N TYR A 222 -20.69 3.59 7.15
CA TYR A 222 -21.01 3.17 8.51
C TYR A 222 -22.52 2.99 8.68
N ASP A 223 -22.96 1.73 8.84
CA ASP A 223 -24.35 1.34 9.01
C ASP A 223 -24.61 0.63 10.35
N PRO A 224 -24.47 1.32 11.49
CA PRO A 224 -24.58 0.71 12.82
C PRO A 224 -25.97 0.16 13.14
N GLU A 225 -27.00 0.61 12.43
CA GLU A 225 -28.39 0.19 12.65
C GLU A 225 -28.92 -0.79 11.59
N ALA A 226 -28.04 -1.34 10.72
CA ALA A 226 -28.40 -2.27 9.65
C ALA A 226 -29.57 -1.76 8.78
N ARG A 227 -29.50 -0.49 8.37
CA ARG A 227 -30.51 0.14 7.50
C ARG A 227 -30.40 -0.36 6.07
N ILE A 228 -29.21 -0.80 5.67
CA ILE A 228 -28.97 -1.35 4.34
C ILE A 228 -29.39 -2.82 4.34
N GLY A 229 -30.35 -3.18 3.49
CA GLY A 229 -30.94 -4.52 3.48
C GLY A 229 -30.00 -5.59 2.92
N ASN A 230 -29.25 -5.27 1.85
CA ASN A 230 -28.27 -6.19 1.25
C ASN A 230 -26.90 -5.51 1.06
N PRO A 231 -26.14 -5.28 2.14
CA PRO A 231 -24.85 -4.59 2.06
C PRO A 231 -23.82 -5.39 1.22
N ILE A 232 -23.88 -6.72 1.25
CA ILE A 232 -22.98 -7.58 0.48
C ILE A 232 -23.22 -7.43 -1.01
N GLY A 233 -24.49 -7.36 -1.45
CA GLY A 233 -24.85 -7.11 -2.85
C GLY A 233 -24.28 -5.79 -3.36
N ILE A 234 -24.53 -4.69 -2.64
CA ILE A 234 -24.05 -3.35 -3.01
C ILE A 234 -22.53 -3.32 -3.11
N MET A 235 -21.83 -3.85 -2.09
CA MET A 235 -20.37 -3.92 -2.11
C MET A 235 -19.86 -4.71 -3.33
N LYS A 236 -20.44 -5.90 -3.59
CA LYS A 236 -20.00 -6.76 -4.69
C LYS A 236 -20.21 -6.09 -6.05
N ASP A 237 -21.37 -5.48 -6.26
CA ASP A 237 -21.72 -4.87 -7.54
C ASP A 237 -20.80 -3.69 -7.85
N LEU A 238 -20.62 -2.76 -6.89
CA LEU A 238 -19.77 -1.58 -7.07
C LEU A 238 -18.28 -1.94 -7.19
N ASN A 239 -17.80 -2.89 -6.38
CA ASN A 239 -16.39 -3.33 -6.44
C ASN A 239 -16.08 -4.05 -7.75
N THR A 240 -17.02 -4.83 -8.28
CA THR A 240 -16.82 -5.55 -9.54
C THR A 240 -16.86 -4.59 -10.73
N GLN A 241 -17.83 -3.66 -10.75
CA GLN A 241 -18.01 -2.71 -11.84
C GLN A 241 -16.83 -1.72 -11.97
N HIS A 242 -16.14 -1.44 -10.86
CA HIS A 242 -15.01 -0.51 -10.80
C HIS A 242 -13.74 -1.19 -10.30
N ASN A 243 -13.54 -2.45 -10.70
CA ASN A 243 -12.41 -3.26 -10.28
C ASN A 243 -11.07 -2.56 -10.56
N GLY A 244 -10.17 -2.60 -9.58
CA GLY A 244 -8.86 -1.95 -9.63
C GLY A 244 -8.85 -0.47 -9.27
N PHE A 245 -10.01 0.20 -9.20
CA PHE A 245 -10.10 1.61 -8.79
C PHE A 245 -10.88 1.82 -7.50
N VAL A 246 -12.01 1.14 -7.30
CA VAL A 246 -12.90 1.36 -6.15
C VAL A 246 -12.89 0.18 -5.19
N THR A 247 -12.95 0.46 -3.89
CA THR A 247 -13.31 -0.54 -2.88
C THR A 247 -14.33 0.04 -1.91
N VAL A 248 -15.49 -0.59 -1.82
CA VAL A 248 -16.60 -0.22 -0.94
C VAL A 248 -16.61 -1.13 0.28
N TYR A 249 -16.68 -0.50 1.45
CA TYR A 249 -16.85 -1.14 2.75
C TYR A 249 -18.15 -0.67 3.37
N ILE A 250 -19.04 -1.61 3.68
CA ILE A 250 -20.23 -1.36 4.51
C ILE A 250 -20.04 -2.11 5.82
N ARG A 251 -20.00 -1.37 6.94
CA ARG A 251 -19.72 -1.93 8.27
C ARG A 251 -20.58 -1.27 9.36
N PRO A 252 -20.90 -1.97 10.45
CA PRO A 252 -20.67 -3.40 10.68
C PRO A 252 -21.53 -4.27 9.74
N LEU A 253 -21.12 -5.52 9.53
CA LEU A 253 -21.99 -6.55 8.96
C LEU A 253 -22.69 -7.22 10.16
N ILE A 254 -24.01 -7.07 10.24
CA ILE A 254 -24.85 -7.58 11.34
C ILE A 254 -25.68 -8.76 10.84
#